data_AF-A0A0Q7EQP6-F1
#
_entry.id   AF-A0A0Q7EQP6-F1
#
_cell.length_a   1.000
_cell.length_b   1.000
_cell.length_c   1.000
_cell.angle_alpha   90.00
_cell.angle_beta   90.00
_cell.angle_gamma   90.00
#
_symmetry.space_group_name_H-M   'P 1'
#
loop_
_entity.id
_entity.type
_entity.pdbx_description
1 polymer ?
#
loop_
_entity_poly.entity_id
_entity_poly.type
_entity_poly.pdbx_seq_one_letter_code
_entity_poly.pdbx_strand_id
1 'polypeptide(L)'
;MPKTQIVVLSDIHIADDEKTNWYQSQVHNPYLEGICDWVIANAATIKEMVLLGDVVDFWTHPADSEPPTFAQIVAAQPEIFGPQGFFAKVMDALDGAVTYMPGNHDMGVTAAEVATIVSAGGHAMRFADSVYYPMGPDQRVALAHGNAYTMFNAEDPSTPWGPLPVGHFITRMIASYWAANLPPGKTVADLAGQGNPNGMDVGAIISGALKSGSFGITQLLLDSVAAQTNTPSNQTFVLPGGRVVALDADVHPAYDNLFSNWVAASGGGPIGYLVAAKSALADARAYYMGWFAQRQAFESGAQVIVFGHTHMPISGLDTTLIQYANSGFECASLPDMPPQAINFVVIDTSTFTTQVMVAADGGASIQTYNAPTTPIVEFGADFSSYVIIQNSGPDDMTLTAAPTPSRGYWVVPPAQTIPAGGSAMLWVQDFPGPFGTDATATYQSASRGQQTFRFECPTGIFSNACSGGSSFRTKSADGGWGAPGHIATGGHPFYVDFTA
;
A
#
# COMPACT_ATOMS: atom_id res chain seq x y z
N MET A 1 -14.20 7.64 27.91
CA MET A 1 -14.91 7.04 26.76
C MET A 1 -14.04 5.89 26.23
N PRO A 2 -14.57 4.88 25.54
CA PRO A 2 -13.72 3.87 24.91
C PRO A 2 -12.78 4.53 23.89
N LYS A 3 -11.52 4.09 23.84
CA LYS A 3 -10.57 4.49 22.80
C LYS A 3 -10.97 3.78 21.50
N THR A 4 -11.39 4.53 20.49
CA THR A 4 -11.89 4.00 19.20
C THR A 4 -11.06 4.46 18.02
N GLN A 5 -10.07 5.31 18.22
CA GLN A 5 -9.28 5.86 17.11
C GLN A 5 -7.93 5.15 16.96
N ILE A 6 -7.51 4.90 15.73
CA ILE A 6 -6.15 4.49 15.38
C ILE A 6 -5.55 5.57 14.50
N VAL A 7 -4.35 6.03 14.82
CA VAL A 7 -3.60 7.01 14.03
C VAL A 7 -2.54 6.28 13.23
N VAL A 8 -2.43 6.58 11.94
CA VAL A 8 -1.51 5.89 11.00
C VAL A 8 -0.65 6.93 10.30
N LEU A 9 0.66 6.87 10.52
CA LEU A 9 1.69 7.69 9.85
C LEU A 9 2.51 6.76 8.95
N SER A 10 3.03 7.27 7.84
CA SER A 10 3.79 6.49 6.87
C SER A 10 4.68 7.41 6.05
N ASP A 11 5.71 6.85 5.40
CA ASP A 11 6.55 7.58 4.44
C ASP A 11 7.16 8.85 5.06
N ILE A 12 7.77 8.67 6.23
CA ILE A 12 8.46 9.72 6.98
C ILE A 12 9.91 9.84 6.53
N HIS A 13 10.57 8.71 6.23
CA HIS A 13 11.93 8.63 5.67
C HIS A 13 13.02 9.27 6.55
N ILE A 14 12.93 9.13 7.87
CA ILE A 14 13.90 9.69 8.82
C ILE A 14 15.28 9.06 8.58
N ALA A 15 16.31 9.90 8.43
CA ALA A 15 17.69 9.48 8.21
C ALA A 15 18.67 10.29 9.09
N ASP A 16 19.94 10.36 8.71
CA ASP A 16 21.02 11.02 9.45
C ASP A 16 21.33 12.45 8.98
N ASP A 17 20.36 13.11 8.33
CA ASP A 17 20.47 14.46 7.75
C ASP A 17 21.59 14.60 6.70
N GLU A 18 22.00 13.52 6.03
CA GLU A 18 22.82 13.66 4.83
C GLU A 18 22.05 14.50 3.81
N LYS A 19 22.76 15.35 3.07
CA LYS A 19 22.15 16.30 2.12
C LYS A 19 21.30 15.67 1.03
N THR A 20 21.43 14.36 0.81
CA THR A 20 20.66 13.56 -0.16
C THR A 20 19.41 12.93 0.44
N ASN A 21 19.24 12.93 1.77
CA ASN A 21 18.06 12.38 2.42
C ASN A 21 16.84 13.28 2.20
N TRP A 22 15.70 12.66 1.89
CA TRP A 22 14.45 13.39 1.70
C TRP A 22 14.01 14.06 2.99
N TYR A 23 14.04 13.32 4.10
CA TYR A 23 13.84 13.91 5.41
C TYR A 23 15.07 14.73 5.83
N GLN A 24 14.79 15.93 6.30
CA GLN A 24 15.75 16.89 6.82
C GLN A 24 15.15 17.47 8.11
N SER A 25 15.80 17.24 9.26
CA SER A 25 15.25 17.57 10.58
C SER A 25 14.83 19.02 10.69
N GLN A 26 15.65 19.92 10.15
CA GLN A 26 15.41 21.38 10.13
C GLN A 26 14.14 21.80 9.35
N VAL A 27 13.65 20.94 8.45
CA VAL A 27 12.43 21.18 7.67
C VAL A 27 11.24 20.43 8.27
N HIS A 28 11.44 19.17 8.64
CA HIS A 28 10.33 18.23 8.87
C HIS A 28 10.04 17.96 10.35
N ASN A 29 10.99 18.14 11.27
CA ASN A 29 10.75 17.95 12.71
C ASN A 29 9.56 18.77 13.23
N PRO A 30 9.37 20.04 12.84
CA PRO A 30 8.22 20.83 13.32
C PRO A 30 6.86 20.18 13.00
N TYR A 31 6.73 19.57 11.82
CA TYR A 31 5.51 18.89 11.41
C TYR A 31 5.30 17.57 12.16
N LEU A 32 6.34 16.75 12.27
CA LEU A 32 6.29 15.49 13.01
C LEU A 32 5.99 15.72 14.50
N GLU A 33 6.60 16.74 15.10
CA GLU A 33 6.31 17.17 16.48
C GLU A 33 4.84 17.58 16.61
N GLY A 34 4.32 18.41 15.69
CA GLY A 34 2.92 18.83 15.70
C GLY A 34 1.92 17.67 15.61
N ILE A 35 2.21 16.66 14.79
CA ILE A 35 1.40 15.43 14.71
C ILE A 35 1.46 14.67 16.04
N CYS A 36 2.65 14.47 16.59
CA CYS A 36 2.84 13.76 17.87
C CYS A 36 2.15 14.49 19.03
N ASP A 37 2.25 15.82 19.10
CA ASP A 37 1.58 16.65 20.10
C ASP A 37 0.05 16.56 19.98
N TRP A 38 -0.47 16.52 18.75
CA TRP A 38 -1.90 16.29 18.52
C TRP A 38 -2.33 14.90 18.99
N VAL A 39 -1.54 13.86 18.73
CA VAL A 39 -1.82 12.50 19.25
C VAL A 39 -1.85 12.51 20.78
N ILE A 40 -0.89 13.15 21.43
CA ILE A 40 -0.82 13.27 22.89
C ILE A 40 -2.05 14.02 23.43
N ALA A 41 -2.42 15.15 22.82
CA ALA A 41 -3.59 15.93 23.20
C ALA A 41 -4.91 15.15 23.05
N ASN A 42 -4.96 14.16 22.15
CA ASN A 42 -6.13 13.32 21.88
C ASN A 42 -5.99 11.87 22.42
N ALA A 43 -5.01 11.61 23.30
CA ALA A 43 -4.72 10.28 23.82
C ALA A 43 -5.92 9.58 24.51
N ALA A 44 -6.91 10.35 24.97
CA ALA A 44 -8.13 9.83 25.59
C ALA A 44 -9.06 9.07 24.61
N THR A 45 -8.96 9.33 23.30
CA THR A 45 -9.76 8.67 22.25
C THR A 45 -8.92 7.74 21.38
N ILE A 46 -7.60 7.91 21.38
CA ILE A 46 -6.66 7.14 20.55
C ILE A 46 -6.26 5.85 21.28
N LYS A 47 -6.50 4.73 20.59
CA LYS A 47 -6.14 3.37 20.97
C LYS A 47 -4.67 3.08 20.70
N GLU A 48 -4.18 3.48 19.53
CA GLU A 48 -2.86 3.13 19.02
C GLU A 48 -2.40 4.13 17.96
N MET A 49 -1.09 4.37 17.90
CA MET A 49 -0.43 4.99 16.75
C MET A 49 0.38 3.92 16.02
N VAL A 50 0.21 3.82 14.69
CA VAL A 50 0.93 2.89 13.83
C VAL A 50 1.82 3.69 12.89
N LEU A 51 3.11 3.36 12.87
CA LEU A 51 4.09 3.86 11.91
C LEU A 51 4.19 2.80 10.79
N LEU A 52 3.49 3.04 9.68
CA LEU A 52 3.14 2.08 8.64
C LEU A 52 4.16 2.07 7.49
N GLY A 53 5.42 1.78 7.79
CA GLY A 53 6.45 1.64 6.77
C GLY A 53 7.12 2.95 6.36
N ASP A 54 8.34 2.80 5.83
CA ASP A 54 9.21 3.90 5.40
C ASP A 54 9.34 4.98 6.49
N VAL A 55 9.53 4.53 7.74
CA VAL A 55 9.68 5.39 8.91
C VAL A 55 11.10 5.94 8.93
N VAL A 56 12.08 5.07 8.70
CA VAL A 56 13.48 5.45 8.47
C VAL A 56 13.88 5.17 7.02
N ASP A 57 14.99 5.75 6.59
CA ASP A 57 15.45 5.64 5.20
C ASP A 57 16.92 5.21 5.10
N PHE A 58 17.14 4.03 4.50
CA PHE A 58 18.47 3.50 4.18
C PHE A 58 18.86 3.70 2.71
N TRP A 59 17.97 4.23 1.86
CA TRP A 59 18.14 4.23 0.42
C TRP A 59 18.64 5.56 -0.13
N THR A 60 18.33 6.69 0.52
CA THR A 60 18.68 8.04 0.02
C THR A 60 20.11 8.49 0.32
N HIS A 61 21.05 7.55 0.31
CA HIS A 61 22.49 7.78 0.45
C HIS A 61 23.22 7.52 -0.89
N PRO A 62 24.36 8.14 -1.19
CA PRO A 62 25.11 7.89 -2.43
C PRO A 62 25.53 6.43 -2.64
N ALA A 63 25.50 5.93 -3.87
CA ALA A 63 25.74 4.52 -4.20
C ALA A 63 27.08 3.97 -3.68
N ASP A 64 28.10 4.81 -3.56
CA ASP A 64 29.43 4.43 -3.07
C ASP A 64 29.58 4.52 -1.53
N SER A 65 28.57 5.00 -0.80
CA SER A 65 28.55 5.01 0.67
C SER A 65 27.80 3.80 1.22
N GLU A 66 28.29 3.19 2.30
CA GLU A 66 27.46 2.21 3.02
C GLU A 66 26.31 2.95 3.72
N PRO A 67 25.04 2.54 3.55
CA PRO A 67 23.94 3.14 4.28
C PRO A 67 24.12 3.02 5.80
N PRO A 68 23.62 3.99 6.59
CA PRO A 68 23.66 3.91 8.04
C PRO A 68 22.82 2.72 8.54
N THR A 69 23.25 2.14 9.66
CA THR A 69 22.43 1.19 10.42
C THR A 69 21.27 1.88 11.13
N PHE A 70 20.23 1.14 11.50
CA PHE A 70 19.12 1.67 12.29
C PHE A 70 19.60 2.39 13.57
N ALA A 71 20.56 1.79 14.29
CA ALA A 71 21.13 2.40 15.49
C ALA A 71 21.84 3.74 15.22
N GLN A 72 22.48 3.91 14.05
CA GLN A 72 23.10 5.17 13.66
C GLN A 72 22.06 6.25 13.35
N ILE A 73 20.98 5.92 12.63
CA ILE A 73 19.86 6.84 12.39
C ILE A 73 19.23 7.27 13.72
N VAL A 74 18.93 6.32 14.60
CA VAL A 74 18.37 6.60 15.93
C VAL A 74 19.27 7.51 16.76
N ALA A 75 20.59 7.27 16.73
CA ALA A 75 21.56 8.11 17.44
C ALA A 75 21.70 9.51 16.84
N ALA A 76 21.52 9.66 15.52
CA ALA A 76 21.52 10.95 14.84
C ALA A 76 20.24 11.76 15.14
N GLN A 77 19.15 11.10 15.54
CA GLN A 77 17.82 11.69 15.70
C GLN A 77 17.26 11.59 17.13
N PRO A 78 17.97 12.14 18.15
CA PRO A 78 17.55 12.03 19.54
C PRO A 78 16.24 12.79 19.85
N GLU A 79 15.89 13.82 19.08
CA GLU A 79 14.62 14.55 19.22
C GLU A 79 13.41 13.68 18.85
N ILE A 80 13.60 12.68 18.00
CA ILE A 80 12.53 11.78 17.54
C ILE A 80 12.52 10.50 18.37
N PHE A 81 13.66 9.81 18.44
CA PHE A 81 13.77 8.45 19.00
C PHE A 81 14.32 8.39 20.42
N GLY A 82 14.85 9.50 20.94
CA GLY A 82 15.40 9.52 22.30
C GLY A 82 14.32 9.25 23.36
N PRO A 83 14.71 8.94 24.61
CA PRO A 83 13.73 8.64 25.68
C PRO A 83 12.78 9.78 26.03
N GLN A 84 13.07 11.02 25.59
CA GLN A 84 12.18 12.18 25.68
C GLN A 84 11.78 12.73 24.31
N GLY A 85 12.07 12.00 23.23
CA GLY A 85 11.76 12.39 21.87
C GLY A 85 10.27 12.26 21.52
N PHE A 86 9.89 12.66 20.32
CA PHE A 86 8.50 12.72 19.87
C PHE A 86 7.77 11.37 20.04
N PHE A 87 8.35 10.28 19.53
CA PHE A 87 7.72 8.97 19.64
C PHE A 87 7.69 8.45 21.08
N ALA A 88 8.70 8.74 21.88
CA ALA A 88 8.72 8.38 23.30
C ALA A 88 7.60 9.07 24.10
N LYS A 89 7.35 10.36 23.85
CA LYS A 89 6.24 11.10 24.46
C LYS A 89 4.88 10.50 24.06
N VAL A 90 4.71 10.11 22.80
CA VAL A 90 3.49 9.43 22.34
C VAL A 90 3.34 8.06 23.01
N MET A 91 4.42 7.27 23.13
CA MET A 91 4.40 5.99 23.83
C MET A 91 3.94 6.16 25.28
N ASP A 92 4.45 7.16 26.01
CA ASP A 92 4.01 7.44 27.38
C ASP A 92 2.53 7.86 27.43
N ALA A 93 2.06 8.68 26.48
CA ALA A 93 0.66 9.12 26.42
C ALA A 93 -0.31 7.99 26.05
N LEU A 94 0.14 7.00 25.28
CA LEU A 94 -0.68 5.89 24.78
C LEU A 94 -0.43 4.56 25.54
N ASP A 95 0.29 4.58 26.66
CA ASP A 95 0.60 3.37 27.47
C ASP A 95 1.31 2.29 26.63
N GLY A 96 2.30 2.72 25.84
CA GLY A 96 3.11 1.90 24.95
C GLY A 96 2.40 1.41 23.68
N ALA A 97 1.23 1.94 23.33
CA ALA A 97 0.52 1.58 22.10
C ALA A 97 1.03 2.36 20.88
N VAL A 98 2.31 2.16 20.56
CA VAL A 98 2.95 2.61 19.32
C VAL A 98 3.56 1.41 18.62
N THR A 99 3.17 1.17 17.38
CA THR A 99 3.60 0.00 16.60
C THR A 99 4.32 0.45 15.33
N TYR A 100 5.53 -0.05 15.15
CA TYR A 100 6.35 0.11 13.96
C TYR A 100 6.09 -1.03 12.98
N MET A 101 5.92 -0.70 11.71
CA MET A 101 5.95 -1.63 10.59
C MET A 101 7.03 -1.20 9.61
N PRO A 102 7.86 -2.11 9.11
CA PRO A 102 8.81 -1.79 8.06
C PRO A 102 8.08 -1.63 6.72
N GLY A 103 8.64 -0.76 5.89
CA GLY A 103 8.37 -0.57 4.49
C GLY A 103 9.57 -0.98 3.63
N ASN A 104 9.65 -0.45 2.41
CA ASN A 104 10.76 -0.80 1.51
C ASN A 104 12.06 -0.08 1.87
N HIS A 105 12.01 1.18 2.30
CA HIS A 105 13.19 1.98 2.64
C HIS A 105 13.88 1.50 3.93
N ASP A 106 13.14 0.80 4.78
CA ASP A 106 13.56 0.29 6.08
C ASP A 106 13.29 -1.22 6.27
N MET A 107 13.21 -1.98 5.16
CA MET A 107 12.97 -3.43 5.16
C MET A 107 13.96 -4.26 5.99
N GLY A 108 15.14 -3.72 6.28
CA GLY A 108 16.15 -4.36 7.12
C GLY A 108 15.89 -4.24 8.63
N VAL A 109 14.94 -3.39 9.06
CA VAL A 109 14.67 -3.14 10.49
C VAL A 109 14.01 -4.35 11.13
N THR A 110 14.57 -4.77 12.28
CA THR A 110 14.10 -5.93 13.03
C THR A 110 13.30 -5.52 14.27
N ALA A 111 12.44 -6.43 14.75
CA ALA A 111 11.74 -6.27 16.04
C ALA A 111 12.69 -6.00 17.22
N ALA A 112 13.89 -6.59 17.21
CA ALA A 112 14.88 -6.40 18.25
C ALA A 112 15.45 -4.97 18.26
N GLU A 113 15.67 -4.39 17.09
CA GLU A 113 16.11 -3.00 16.93
C GLU A 113 15.01 -2.02 17.35
N VAL A 114 13.77 -2.24 16.91
CA VAL A 114 12.63 -1.39 17.31
C VAL A 114 12.42 -1.40 18.82
N ALA A 115 12.57 -2.56 19.48
CA ALA A 115 12.45 -2.68 20.93
C ALA A 115 13.52 -1.89 21.72
N THR A 116 14.58 -1.40 21.07
CA THR A 116 15.57 -0.51 21.70
C THR A 116 15.05 0.91 21.89
N ILE A 117 13.99 1.30 21.19
CA ILE A 117 13.32 2.59 21.36
C ILE A 117 12.42 2.51 22.58
N VAL A 118 12.87 3.14 23.67
CA VAL A 118 12.21 3.09 24.99
C VAL A 118 11.93 4.49 25.49
N SER A 119 10.69 4.74 25.91
CA SER A 119 10.29 6.01 26.50
C SER A 119 10.82 6.21 27.92
N ALA A 120 10.77 7.45 28.41
CA ALA A 120 11.08 7.76 29.81
C ALA A 120 10.19 7.01 30.82
N GLY A 121 8.93 6.73 30.46
CA GLY A 121 8.02 5.88 31.23
C GLY A 121 8.33 4.38 31.20
N GLY A 122 9.30 3.95 30.38
CA GLY A 122 9.72 2.55 30.27
C GLY A 122 8.90 1.72 29.28
N HIS A 123 8.14 2.35 28.39
CA HIS A 123 7.44 1.67 27.30
C HIS A 123 8.37 1.48 26.12
N ALA A 124 8.42 0.25 25.58
CA ALA A 124 9.14 -0.05 24.35
C ALA A 124 8.20 -0.01 23.15
N MET A 125 8.70 0.44 22.00
CA MET A 125 7.95 0.43 20.75
C MET A 125 7.67 -1.01 20.30
N ARG A 126 6.45 -1.25 19.79
CA ARG A 126 6.02 -2.56 19.29
C ARG A 126 6.44 -2.72 17.83
N PHE A 127 6.51 -3.96 17.37
CA PHE A 127 6.82 -4.29 15.98
C PHE A 127 5.70 -5.17 15.41
N ALA A 128 5.32 -4.88 14.17
CA ALA A 128 4.49 -5.74 13.34
C ALA A 128 5.08 -5.80 11.93
N ASP A 129 4.82 -6.89 11.20
CA ASP A 129 5.26 -7.07 9.83
C ASP A 129 4.07 -7.38 8.91
N SER A 130 4.33 -7.41 7.61
CA SER A 130 3.35 -7.81 6.59
C SER A 130 2.05 -6.99 6.67
N VAL A 131 0.89 -7.67 6.76
CA VAL A 131 -0.42 -7.05 6.99
C VAL A 131 -0.74 -7.11 8.48
N TYR A 132 -0.88 -5.95 9.10
CA TYR A 132 -1.20 -5.80 10.52
C TYR A 132 -2.70 -5.58 10.75
N TYR A 133 -3.22 -6.28 11.76
CA TYR A 133 -4.62 -6.18 12.20
C TYR A 133 -4.67 -5.60 13.61
N PRO A 134 -4.78 -4.26 13.78
CA PRO A 134 -4.70 -3.58 15.08
C PRO A 134 -5.86 -3.89 16.03
N MET A 135 -6.88 -4.61 15.56
CA MET A 135 -8.00 -5.10 16.36
C MET A 135 -7.86 -6.57 16.75
N GLY A 136 -6.72 -7.22 16.43
CA GLY A 136 -6.41 -8.59 16.80
C GLY A 136 -7.27 -9.60 16.02
N PRO A 137 -8.04 -10.47 16.70
CA PRO A 137 -8.92 -11.44 16.03
C PRO A 137 -10.00 -10.81 15.15
N ASP A 138 -10.38 -9.57 15.45
CA ASP A 138 -11.27 -8.79 14.59
C ASP A 138 -10.46 -8.17 13.44
N GLN A 139 -10.54 -8.76 12.26
CA GLN A 139 -9.74 -8.37 11.10
C GLN A 139 -10.40 -7.29 10.23
N ARG A 140 -11.44 -6.59 10.75
CA ARG A 140 -12.15 -5.56 9.98
C ARG A 140 -11.31 -4.32 9.63
N VAL A 141 -10.17 -4.12 10.29
CA VAL A 141 -9.17 -3.10 9.96
C VAL A 141 -7.86 -3.80 9.63
N ALA A 142 -7.33 -3.55 8.43
CA ALA A 142 -6.04 -4.04 7.97
C ALA A 142 -5.12 -2.88 7.58
N LEU A 143 -3.84 -2.96 7.95
CA LEU A 143 -2.82 -1.98 7.62
C LEU A 143 -1.66 -2.70 6.94
N ALA A 144 -1.14 -2.18 5.83
CA ALA A 144 0.08 -2.71 5.21
C ALA A 144 0.87 -1.59 4.52
N HIS A 145 2.18 -1.74 4.39
CA HIS A 145 2.93 -0.86 3.49
C HIS A 145 2.67 -1.26 2.04
N GLY A 146 2.37 -0.30 1.18
CA GLY A 146 1.92 -0.57 -0.20
C GLY A 146 3.00 -1.21 -1.09
N ASN A 147 4.27 -1.15 -0.68
CA ASN A 147 5.41 -1.61 -1.47
C ASN A 147 5.33 -3.10 -1.84
N ALA A 148 4.71 -3.94 -1.01
CA ALA A 148 4.58 -5.38 -1.28
C ALA A 148 3.78 -5.68 -2.56
N TYR A 149 3.02 -4.70 -3.06
CA TYR A 149 2.18 -4.83 -4.25
C TYR A 149 2.78 -4.16 -5.49
N THR A 150 3.92 -3.49 -5.36
CA THR A 150 4.54 -2.70 -6.42
C THR A 150 5.82 -3.40 -6.90
N MET A 151 5.95 -3.59 -8.21
CA MET A 151 6.93 -4.52 -8.79
C MET A 151 8.36 -4.11 -8.50
N PHE A 152 8.63 -2.81 -8.53
CA PHE A 152 9.97 -2.26 -8.42
C PHE A 152 10.37 -1.96 -6.98
N ASN A 153 9.44 -1.95 -6.02
CA ASN A 153 9.70 -1.67 -4.60
C ASN A 153 9.34 -2.82 -3.64
N ALA A 154 8.66 -3.87 -4.11
CA ALA A 154 8.48 -5.09 -3.34
C ALA A 154 9.79 -5.86 -3.21
N GLU A 155 9.98 -6.47 -2.04
CA GLU A 155 11.08 -7.39 -1.78
C GLU A 155 11.25 -8.47 -2.87
N ASP A 156 12.47 -8.63 -3.38
CA ASP A 156 12.81 -9.69 -4.35
C ASP A 156 13.73 -10.75 -3.73
N PRO A 157 13.16 -11.87 -3.21
CA PRO A 157 13.92 -12.93 -2.55
C PRO A 157 14.82 -13.73 -3.51
N SER A 158 14.72 -13.50 -4.83
CA SER A 158 15.56 -14.19 -5.82
C SER A 158 16.96 -13.58 -5.97
N THR A 159 17.18 -12.39 -5.41
CA THR A 159 18.46 -11.67 -5.51
C THR A 159 19.50 -12.23 -4.52
N PRO A 160 20.79 -12.22 -4.87
CA PRO A 160 21.81 -12.90 -4.07
C PRO A 160 22.33 -12.08 -2.88
N TRP A 161 21.84 -10.86 -2.64
CA TRP A 161 22.34 -9.90 -1.64
C TRP A 161 21.31 -9.45 -0.61
N GLY A 162 20.26 -10.26 -0.38
CA GLY A 162 19.10 -9.88 0.43
C GLY A 162 18.03 -9.25 -0.46
N PRO A 163 16.75 -9.20 -0.02
CA PRO A 163 15.61 -8.97 -0.91
C PRO A 163 15.45 -7.50 -1.33
N LEU A 164 16.56 -6.79 -1.56
CA LEU A 164 16.55 -5.43 -2.06
C LEU A 164 15.85 -5.40 -3.42
N PRO A 165 14.97 -4.41 -3.65
CA PRO A 165 14.25 -4.30 -4.90
C PRO A 165 14.97 -3.37 -5.89
N VAL A 166 14.48 -3.30 -7.12
CA VAL A 166 15.03 -2.40 -8.17
C VAL A 166 15.05 -0.94 -7.71
N GLY A 167 14.01 -0.52 -6.98
CA GLY A 167 13.84 0.83 -6.43
C GLY A 167 14.99 1.26 -5.54
N HIS A 168 15.62 0.33 -4.80
CA HIS A 168 16.81 0.62 -4.01
C HIS A 168 17.93 1.18 -4.89
N PHE A 169 18.27 0.50 -5.99
CA PHE A 169 19.33 0.92 -6.89
C PHE A 169 19.00 2.22 -7.61
N ILE A 170 17.73 2.41 -8.01
CA ILE A 170 17.24 3.66 -8.61
C ILE A 170 17.44 4.82 -7.65
N THR A 171 17.00 4.70 -6.40
CA THR A 171 17.13 5.76 -5.39
C THR A 171 18.59 6.09 -5.11
N ARG A 172 19.48 5.08 -5.06
CA ARG A 172 20.91 5.25 -4.83
C ARG A 172 21.63 5.94 -6.00
N MET A 173 21.22 5.68 -7.25
CA MET A 173 21.70 6.43 -8.43
C MET A 173 21.33 7.92 -8.35
N ILE A 174 20.09 8.22 -7.95
CA ILE A 174 19.60 9.59 -7.81
C ILE A 174 20.31 10.31 -6.66
N ALA A 175 20.50 9.65 -5.52
CA ALA A 175 21.25 10.19 -4.39
C ALA A 175 22.69 10.52 -4.80
N SER A 176 23.37 9.65 -5.56
CA SER A 176 24.71 9.90 -6.11
C SER A 176 24.74 11.13 -7.02
N TYR A 177 23.75 11.25 -7.90
CA TYR A 177 23.60 12.41 -8.76
C TYR A 177 23.47 13.70 -7.94
N TRP A 178 22.59 13.73 -6.94
CA TRP A 178 22.44 14.92 -6.09
C TRP A 178 23.66 15.18 -5.21
N ALA A 179 24.34 14.15 -4.74
CA ALA A 179 25.59 14.32 -4.00
C ALA A 179 26.64 15.11 -4.79
N ALA A 180 26.69 14.91 -6.11
CA ALA A 180 27.58 15.63 -7.02
C ALA A 180 27.04 17.00 -7.49
N ASN A 181 25.72 17.17 -7.56
CA ASN A 181 25.10 18.32 -8.23
C ASN A 181 24.40 19.32 -7.29
N LEU A 182 24.27 19.01 -6.00
CA LEU A 182 23.67 19.93 -5.03
C LEU A 182 24.48 21.23 -4.90
N PRO A 183 23.82 22.40 -4.92
CA PRO A 183 24.50 23.65 -4.61
C PRO A 183 25.12 23.63 -3.20
N PRO A 184 26.24 24.35 -2.96
CA PRO A 184 26.85 24.42 -1.64
C PRO A 184 25.85 24.87 -0.56
N GLY A 185 25.79 24.13 0.55
CA GLY A 185 24.90 24.41 1.68
C GLY A 185 23.42 24.11 1.43
N LYS A 186 23.08 23.42 0.34
CA LYS A 186 21.72 22.95 0.04
C LYS A 186 21.59 21.44 0.23
N THR A 187 20.36 21.03 0.48
CA THR A 187 19.92 19.64 0.59
C THR A 187 18.89 19.35 -0.52
N VAL A 188 18.54 18.09 -0.74
CA VAL A 188 17.46 17.74 -1.67
C VAL A 188 16.11 18.33 -1.23
N ALA A 189 15.87 18.55 0.08
CA ALA A 189 14.66 19.21 0.55
C ALA A 189 14.54 20.69 0.10
N ASP A 190 15.62 21.31 -0.39
CA ASP A 190 15.59 22.65 -1.00
C ASP A 190 15.18 22.65 -2.49
N LEU A 191 15.06 21.48 -3.12
CA LEU A 191 14.79 21.33 -4.54
C LEU A 191 13.34 20.87 -4.78
N ALA A 192 12.71 21.37 -5.84
CA ALA A 192 11.37 20.92 -6.21
C ALA A 192 11.36 19.46 -6.69
N GLY A 193 10.23 18.78 -6.50
CA GLY A 193 10.00 17.41 -6.94
C GLY A 193 10.82 16.35 -6.20
N GLN A 194 11.35 16.67 -5.02
CA GLN A 194 12.03 15.69 -4.17
C GLN A 194 11.04 15.06 -3.18
N GLY A 195 11.29 13.80 -2.84
CA GLY A 195 10.40 13.03 -2.00
C GLY A 195 9.15 12.49 -2.71
N ASN A 196 8.96 12.61 -4.04
CA ASN A 196 7.87 11.96 -4.78
C ASN A 196 8.29 11.78 -6.24
N PRO A 197 8.39 10.55 -6.77
CA PRO A 197 9.58 10.04 -7.47
C PRO A 197 10.29 11.11 -8.33
N ASN A 198 11.14 11.88 -7.64
CA ASN A 198 12.33 12.62 -8.07
C ASN A 198 12.27 13.43 -9.39
N GLY A 199 11.09 13.81 -9.88
CA GLY A 199 10.94 14.59 -11.12
C GLY A 199 11.34 13.86 -12.42
N MET A 200 11.46 12.52 -12.38
CA MET A 200 11.77 11.69 -13.56
C MET A 200 10.50 11.10 -14.17
N ASP A 201 10.41 11.03 -15.50
CA ASP A 201 9.25 10.47 -16.21
C ASP A 201 9.28 8.92 -16.28
N VAL A 202 9.36 8.28 -15.11
CA VAL A 202 9.32 6.83 -14.91
C VAL A 202 8.02 6.23 -15.48
N GLY A 203 6.93 6.97 -15.39
CA GLY A 203 5.62 6.58 -15.91
C GLY A 203 5.58 6.42 -17.43
N ALA A 204 6.22 7.29 -18.21
CA ALA A 204 6.28 7.14 -19.66
C ALA A 204 7.12 5.94 -20.09
N ILE A 205 8.22 5.66 -19.40
CA ILE A 205 9.10 4.51 -19.66
C ILE A 205 8.33 3.20 -19.44
N ILE A 206 7.70 3.06 -18.28
CA ILE A 206 6.89 1.88 -17.92
C ILE A 206 5.72 1.72 -18.90
N SER A 207 4.99 2.79 -19.18
CA SER A 207 3.86 2.76 -20.12
C SER A 207 4.30 2.38 -21.55
N GLY A 208 5.44 2.87 -22.01
CA GLY A 208 6.00 2.55 -23.32
C GLY A 208 6.42 1.09 -23.42
N ALA A 209 7.14 0.59 -22.41
CA ALA A 209 7.59 -0.80 -22.32
C ALA A 209 6.41 -1.78 -22.33
N LEU A 210 5.38 -1.54 -21.51
CA LEU A 210 4.18 -2.38 -21.45
C LEU A 210 3.41 -2.38 -22.78
N LYS A 211 3.28 -1.22 -23.45
CA LYS A 211 2.63 -1.14 -24.77
C LYS A 211 3.39 -1.91 -25.85
N SER A 212 4.72 -1.99 -25.75
CA SER A 212 5.56 -2.75 -26.66
C SER A 212 5.61 -4.26 -26.35
N GLY A 213 4.99 -4.70 -25.26
CA GLY A 213 5.08 -6.09 -24.79
C GLY A 213 6.47 -6.49 -24.32
N SER A 214 7.30 -5.51 -23.90
CA SER A 214 8.67 -5.76 -23.46
C SER A 214 8.69 -6.39 -22.07
N PHE A 215 9.23 -7.61 -21.97
CA PHE A 215 9.52 -8.27 -20.70
C PHE A 215 10.77 -7.69 -20.01
N GLY A 216 11.58 -6.88 -20.72
CA GLY A 216 12.75 -6.19 -20.18
C GLY A 216 12.45 -4.82 -19.58
N ILE A 217 11.24 -4.61 -19.07
CA ILE A 217 10.82 -3.32 -18.49
C ILE A 217 11.75 -2.83 -17.38
N THR A 218 12.28 -3.74 -16.58
CA THR A 218 13.24 -3.43 -15.51
C THR A 218 14.55 -2.88 -16.07
N GLN A 219 15.09 -3.50 -17.12
CA GLN A 219 16.31 -3.02 -17.77
C GLN A 219 16.10 -1.64 -18.40
N LEU A 220 14.97 -1.45 -19.09
CA LEU A 220 14.60 -0.14 -19.65
C LEU A 220 14.48 0.94 -18.56
N LEU A 221 13.97 0.59 -17.39
CA LEU A 221 13.86 1.49 -16.25
C LEU A 221 15.25 1.85 -15.68
N LEU A 222 16.08 0.84 -15.39
CA LEU A 222 17.44 1.03 -14.86
C LEU A 222 18.31 1.83 -15.84
N ASP A 223 18.32 1.48 -17.13
CA ASP A 223 19.05 2.18 -18.19
C ASP A 223 18.59 3.64 -18.31
N SER A 224 17.28 3.88 -18.23
CA SER A 224 16.76 5.23 -18.35
C SER A 224 17.11 6.11 -17.15
N VAL A 225 17.05 5.58 -15.93
CA VAL A 225 17.48 6.30 -14.73
C VAL A 225 18.99 6.53 -14.79
N ALA A 226 19.79 5.53 -15.18
CA ALA A 226 21.23 5.67 -15.33
C ALA A 226 21.58 6.79 -16.33
N ALA A 227 20.89 6.84 -17.47
CA ALA A 227 21.06 7.90 -18.46
C ALA A 227 20.68 9.29 -17.90
N GLN A 228 19.57 9.41 -17.19
CA GLN A 228 19.12 10.69 -16.60
C GLN A 228 20.03 11.21 -15.49
N THR A 229 20.65 10.29 -14.74
CA THR A 229 21.56 10.60 -13.62
C THR A 229 23.04 10.65 -14.03
N ASN A 230 23.35 10.39 -15.30
CA ASN A 230 24.72 10.20 -15.80
C ASN A 230 25.49 9.10 -15.03
N THR A 231 24.79 8.07 -14.57
CA THR A 231 25.39 6.93 -13.88
C THR A 231 26.17 6.07 -14.90
N PRO A 232 27.47 5.79 -14.67
CA PRO A 232 28.24 4.96 -15.57
C PRO A 232 27.84 3.48 -15.46
N SER A 233 28.03 2.71 -16.53
CA SER A 233 27.72 1.27 -16.57
C SER A 233 28.44 0.43 -15.52
N ASN A 234 29.63 0.87 -15.10
CA ASN A 234 30.42 0.23 -14.05
C ASN A 234 30.18 0.83 -12.66
N GLN A 235 29.09 1.58 -12.45
CA GLN A 235 28.70 2.09 -11.14
C GLN A 235 28.64 0.95 -10.12
N THR A 236 29.29 1.15 -8.97
CA THR A 236 29.23 0.22 -7.85
C THR A 236 28.26 0.73 -6.78
N PHE A 237 27.61 -0.19 -6.09
CA PHE A 237 26.74 0.05 -4.96
C PHE A 237 27.32 -0.66 -3.73
N VAL A 238 27.58 0.09 -2.67
CA VAL A 238 27.87 -0.45 -1.34
C VAL A 238 26.52 -0.71 -0.66
N LEU A 239 26.22 -1.98 -0.42
CA LEU A 239 24.99 -2.46 0.20
C LEU A 239 25.14 -2.49 1.73
N PRO A 240 24.03 -2.60 2.49
CA PRO A 240 24.10 -2.82 3.93
C PRO A 240 24.98 -4.02 4.28
N GLY A 241 25.90 -3.85 5.23
CA GLY A 241 26.91 -4.85 5.60
C GLY A 241 28.17 -4.82 4.72
N GLY A 242 28.36 -3.77 3.92
CA GLY A 242 29.58 -3.47 3.17
C GLY A 242 29.78 -4.28 1.88
N ARG A 243 28.81 -5.09 1.46
CA ARG A 243 28.90 -5.83 0.19
C ARG A 243 28.87 -4.86 -0.98
N VAL A 244 29.77 -5.05 -1.95
CA VAL A 244 29.80 -4.24 -3.18
C VAL A 244 29.24 -5.03 -4.35
N VAL A 245 28.34 -4.43 -5.11
CA VAL A 245 27.78 -4.95 -6.38
C VAL A 245 27.89 -3.88 -7.47
N ALA A 246 27.90 -4.26 -8.75
CA ALA A 246 27.98 -3.32 -9.88
C ALA A 246 26.71 -3.36 -10.75
N LEU A 247 26.37 -2.21 -11.34
CA LEU A 247 25.15 -2.03 -12.14
C LEU A 247 25.03 -3.09 -13.26
N ASP A 248 25.97 -3.10 -14.20
CA ASP A 248 25.90 -4.02 -15.34
C ASP A 248 26.26 -5.47 -15.01
N ALA A 249 27.19 -5.67 -14.07
CA ALA A 249 27.73 -7.01 -13.80
C ALA A 249 26.84 -7.83 -12.86
N ASP A 250 26.12 -7.15 -11.95
CA ASP A 250 25.35 -7.80 -10.89
C ASP A 250 23.87 -7.39 -10.96
N VAL A 251 23.56 -6.09 -10.88
CA VAL A 251 22.19 -5.58 -10.71
C VAL A 251 21.32 -5.88 -11.92
N HIS A 252 21.76 -5.53 -13.14
CA HIS A 252 21.03 -5.83 -14.37
C HIS A 252 20.69 -7.33 -14.48
N PRO A 253 21.67 -8.27 -14.42
CA PRO A 253 21.37 -9.70 -14.45
C PRO A 253 20.41 -10.21 -13.36
N ALA A 254 20.47 -9.65 -12.15
CA ALA A 254 19.63 -10.12 -11.05
C ALA A 254 18.14 -9.85 -11.28
N TYR A 255 17.79 -8.80 -12.02
CA TYR A 255 16.38 -8.42 -12.25
C TYR A 255 15.89 -8.66 -13.69
N ASP A 256 16.68 -9.33 -14.54
CA ASP A 256 16.32 -9.63 -15.94
C ASP A 256 14.95 -10.31 -16.09
N ASN A 257 14.58 -11.13 -15.11
CA ASN A 257 13.35 -11.91 -15.13
C ASN A 257 12.27 -11.38 -14.19
N LEU A 258 12.44 -10.20 -13.58
CA LEU A 258 11.53 -9.68 -12.55
C LEU A 258 10.07 -9.68 -13.02
N PHE A 259 9.79 -9.10 -14.19
CA PHE A 259 8.42 -9.08 -14.72
C PHE A 259 7.86 -10.49 -14.93
N SER A 260 8.63 -11.39 -15.54
CA SER A 260 8.22 -12.78 -15.78
C SER A 260 7.99 -13.56 -14.48
N ASN A 261 8.79 -13.29 -13.44
CA ASN A 261 8.63 -13.86 -12.11
C ASN A 261 7.32 -13.40 -11.46
N TRP A 262 7.00 -12.10 -11.57
CA TRP A 262 5.72 -11.55 -11.12
C TRP A 262 4.53 -12.14 -11.87
N VAL A 263 4.64 -12.33 -13.19
CA VAL A 263 3.62 -13.03 -13.99
C VAL A 263 3.41 -14.44 -13.47
N ALA A 264 4.48 -15.19 -13.24
CA ALA A 264 4.40 -16.57 -12.75
C ALA A 264 3.81 -16.64 -11.33
N ALA A 265 4.26 -15.77 -10.42
CA ALA A 265 3.77 -15.68 -9.04
C ALA A 265 2.28 -15.29 -8.98
N SER A 266 1.81 -14.54 -9.96
CA SER A 266 0.41 -14.11 -10.09
C SER A 266 -0.46 -15.10 -10.89
N GLY A 267 -0.07 -16.37 -10.95
CA GLY A 267 -0.84 -17.45 -11.59
C GLY A 267 -0.53 -17.69 -13.08
N GLY A 268 0.39 -16.92 -13.67
CA GLY A 268 0.83 -17.07 -15.04
C GLY A 268 -0.20 -16.66 -16.10
N GLY A 269 0.16 -16.84 -17.36
CA GLY A 269 -0.71 -16.56 -18.50
C GLY A 269 -1.23 -15.11 -18.54
N PRO A 270 -2.43 -14.89 -19.11
CA PRO A 270 -3.01 -13.54 -19.23
C PRO A 270 -3.32 -12.88 -17.88
N ILE A 271 -3.72 -13.65 -16.86
CA ILE A 271 -4.04 -13.12 -15.53
C ILE A 271 -2.77 -12.60 -14.87
N GLY A 272 -1.72 -13.44 -14.83
CA GLY A 272 -0.44 -13.06 -14.27
C GLY A 272 0.15 -11.83 -14.97
N TYR A 273 0.02 -11.75 -16.30
CA TYR A 273 0.41 -10.56 -17.07
C TYR A 273 -0.33 -9.29 -16.62
N LEU A 274 -1.66 -9.36 -16.45
CA LEU A 274 -2.45 -8.21 -16.01
C LEU A 274 -2.06 -7.73 -14.61
N VAL A 275 -1.85 -8.66 -13.68
CA VAL A 275 -1.44 -8.33 -12.30
C VAL A 275 -0.03 -7.74 -12.27
N ALA A 276 0.92 -8.34 -12.99
CA ALA A 276 2.28 -7.81 -13.12
C ALA A 276 2.30 -6.41 -13.74
N ALA A 277 1.50 -6.18 -14.79
CA ALA A 277 1.39 -4.86 -15.41
C ALA A 277 0.80 -3.81 -14.46
N LYS A 278 -0.23 -4.16 -13.66
CA LYS A 278 -0.79 -3.28 -12.62
C LYS A 278 0.25 -2.97 -11.55
N SER A 279 1.02 -3.97 -11.13
CA SER A 279 2.06 -3.82 -10.12
C SER A 279 3.17 -2.86 -10.56
N ALA A 280 3.68 -3.02 -11.78
CA ALA A 280 4.65 -2.08 -12.36
C ALA A 280 4.08 -0.67 -12.56
N LEU A 281 2.78 -0.52 -12.84
CA LEU A 281 2.14 0.79 -12.97
C LEU A 281 1.86 1.46 -11.61
N ALA A 282 1.68 0.68 -10.55
CA ALA A 282 1.48 1.18 -9.19
C ALA A 282 2.71 1.89 -8.63
N ASP A 283 3.92 1.42 -8.97
CA ASP A 283 5.16 2.16 -8.68
C ASP A 283 5.20 3.53 -9.36
N ALA A 284 4.64 3.64 -10.56
CA ALA A 284 4.70 4.85 -11.35
C ALA A 284 3.60 5.85 -10.98
N ARG A 285 2.48 5.36 -10.47
CA ARG A 285 1.24 6.12 -10.28
C ARG A 285 0.46 5.57 -9.09
N ALA A 286 0.34 6.39 -8.06
CA ALA A 286 -0.32 6.06 -6.80
C ALA A 286 -1.73 5.44 -6.94
N TYR A 287 -2.46 5.82 -7.98
CA TYR A 287 -3.86 5.42 -8.16
C TYR A 287 -4.08 3.92 -8.43
N TYR A 288 -3.11 3.18 -8.97
CA TYR A 288 -3.24 1.72 -9.15
C TYR A 288 -3.25 0.94 -7.83
N MET A 289 -2.82 1.56 -6.73
CA MET A 289 -2.88 0.94 -5.41
C MET A 289 -4.31 0.63 -4.98
N GLY A 290 -5.32 1.36 -5.47
CA GLY A 290 -6.72 1.09 -5.15
C GLY A 290 -7.17 -0.32 -5.53
N TRP A 291 -6.62 -0.87 -6.62
CA TRP A 291 -6.88 -2.25 -7.05
C TRP A 291 -6.33 -3.27 -6.04
N PHE A 292 -5.09 -3.08 -5.60
CA PHE A 292 -4.43 -3.97 -4.62
C PHE A 292 -5.04 -3.82 -3.23
N ALA A 293 -5.42 -2.61 -2.83
CA ALA A 293 -6.10 -2.33 -1.58
C ALA A 293 -7.42 -3.10 -1.49
N GLN A 294 -8.25 -3.02 -2.53
CA GLN A 294 -9.50 -3.77 -2.55
C GLN A 294 -9.26 -5.29 -2.55
N ARG A 295 -8.28 -5.77 -3.33
CA ARG A 295 -7.94 -7.19 -3.36
C ARG A 295 -7.55 -7.69 -1.97
N GLN A 296 -6.62 -7.01 -1.29
CA GLN A 296 -6.17 -7.37 0.05
C GLN A 296 -7.31 -7.32 1.08
N ALA A 297 -8.18 -6.31 0.98
CA ALA A 297 -9.34 -6.20 1.87
C ALA A 297 -10.31 -7.37 1.67
N PHE A 298 -10.56 -7.77 0.42
CA PHE A 298 -11.42 -8.92 0.12
C PHE A 298 -10.81 -10.25 0.55
N GLU A 299 -9.50 -10.43 0.33
CA GLU A 299 -8.76 -11.63 0.76
C GLU A 299 -8.77 -11.81 2.29
N SER A 300 -8.78 -10.71 3.05
CA SER A 300 -8.78 -10.72 4.51
C SER A 300 -10.15 -10.50 5.17
N GLY A 301 -11.18 -10.17 4.40
CA GLY A 301 -12.48 -9.76 4.93
C GLY A 301 -12.48 -8.41 5.67
N ALA A 302 -11.48 -7.57 5.41
CA ALA A 302 -11.36 -6.24 6.03
C ALA A 302 -12.41 -5.26 5.45
N GLN A 303 -12.92 -4.38 6.31
CA GLN A 303 -13.80 -3.27 5.92
C GLN A 303 -13.03 -1.98 5.71
N VAL A 304 -11.92 -1.80 6.43
CA VAL A 304 -10.99 -0.69 6.28
C VAL A 304 -9.63 -1.26 5.92
N ILE A 305 -9.02 -0.69 4.90
CA ILE A 305 -7.61 -0.91 4.60
C ILE A 305 -6.88 0.43 4.47
N VAL A 306 -5.73 0.56 5.10
CA VAL A 306 -4.86 1.72 4.95
C VAL A 306 -3.51 1.27 4.43
N PHE A 307 -3.02 1.95 3.40
CA PHE A 307 -1.67 1.78 2.84
C PHE A 307 -0.80 3.00 3.09
N GLY A 308 0.52 2.78 3.05
CA GLY A 308 1.56 3.78 2.81
C GLY A 308 2.09 3.74 1.37
N HIS A 309 3.35 4.13 1.17
CA HIS A 309 4.23 3.85 0.01
C HIS A 309 4.18 4.84 -1.14
N THR A 310 3.00 5.38 -1.48
CA THR A 310 2.87 6.16 -2.74
C THR A 310 3.15 7.65 -2.60
N HIS A 311 3.35 8.14 -1.38
CA HIS A 311 3.53 9.57 -1.07
C HIS A 311 2.35 10.46 -1.55
N MET A 312 1.20 9.85 -1.83
CA MET A 312 0.01 10.53 -2.32
C MET A 312 -1.15 10.24 -1.37
N PRO A 313 -1.71 11.25 -0.68
CA PRO A 313 -2.86 11.02 0.18
C PRO A 313 -4.06 10.63 -0.67
N ILE A 314 -4.74 9.56 -0.28
CA ILE A 314 -5.99 9.08 -0.89
C ILE A 314 -7.02 8.85 0.22
N SER A 315 -8.26 9.28 0.02
CA SER A 315 -9.37 9.07 0.97
C SER A 315 -10.56 8.38 0.32
N GLY A 316 -10.32 7.18 -0.20
CA GLY A 316 -11.37 6.29 -0.67
C GLY A 316 -11.20 5.80 -2.10
N LEU A 317 -12.10 4.92 -2.50
CA LEU A 317 -12.24 4.43 -3.86
C LEU A 317 -13.57 4.92 -4.46
N ASP A 318 -13.58 5.26 -5.75
CA ASP A 318 -14.75 5.87 -6.43
C ASP A 318 -16.02 5.03 -6.28
N THR A 319 -15.92 3.71 -6.49
CA THR A 319 -17.02 2.77 -6.26
C THR A 319 -16.45 1.49 -5.64
N THR A 320 -16.85 1.13 -4.43
CA THR A 320 -16.30 -0.06 -3.75
C THR A 320 -17.24 -0.64 -2.67
N LEU A 321 -16.79 -1.70 -1.99
CA LEU A 321 -17.37 -2.28 -0.77
C LEU A 321 -16.53 -2.00 0.49
N ILE A 322 -15.34 -1.41 0.36
CA ILE A 322 -14.41 -1.20 1.48
C ILE A 322 -14.08 0.29 1.66
N GLN A 323 -13.56 0.65 2.81
CA GLN A 323 -12.96 1.96 3.05
C GLN A 323 -11.45 1.84 2.81
N TYR A 324 -10.92 2.73 1.98
CA TYR A 324 -9.50 2.81 1.67
C TYR A 324 -8.97 4.18 2.07
N ALA A 325 -7.77 4.22 2.62
CA ALA A 325 -6.98 5.43 2.64
C ALA A 325 -5.52 5.11 2.31
N ASN A 326 -4.83 6.05 1.69
CA ASN A 326 -3.37 6.04 1.62
C ASN A 326 -2.84 7.14 2.53
N SER A 327 -2.10 6.75 3.56
CA SER A 327 -1.36 7.66 4.44
C SER A 327 0.03 7.96 3.86
N GLY A 328 0.60 9.06 4.29
CA GLY A 328 2.03 9.30 4.20
C GLY A 328 2.44 10.17 3.04
N PHE A 329 3.08 11.29 3.39
CA PHE A 329 4.09 11.99 2.61
C PHE A 329 4.73 13.03 3.54
N GLU A 330 5.49 12.58 4.53
CA GLU A 330 6.01 13.47 5.58
C GLU A 330 7.41 14.04 5.28
N CYS A 331 7.96 13.73 4.10
CA CYS A 331 9.26 14.17 3.62
C CYS A 331 9.19 15.06 2.37
N ALA A 332 8.09 15.78 2.17
CA ALA A 332 7.90 16.66 1.02
C ALA A 332 8.92 17.81 1.02
N SER A 333 9.44 18.16 -0.15
CA SER A 333 10.43 19.24 -0.26
C SER A 333 9.83 20.63 0.03
N LEU A 334 10.66 21.57 0.49
CA LEU A 334 10.23 22.95 0.79
C LEU A 334 9.51 23.64 -0.38
N PRO A 335 10.00 23.56 -1.64
CA PRO A 335 9.31 24.19 -2.77
C PRO A 335 7.96 23.55 -3.10
N ASP A 336 7.72 22.32 -2.66
CA ASP A 336 6.49 21.59 -2.95
C ASP A 336 5.43 21.71 -1.84
N MET A 337 5.77 22.34 -0.70
CA MET A 337 4.87 22.55 0.43
C MET A 337 4.46 24.02 0.58
N PRO A 338 3.21 24.40 0.23
CA PRO A 338 2.16 23.66 -0.51
C PRO A 338 2.44 23.57 -2.04
N PRO A 339 1.79 22.66 -2.80
CA PRO A 339 0.54 21.95 -2.50
C PRO A 339 0.65 20.56 -1.86
N GLN A 340 1.83 19.95 -1.80
CA GLN A 340 2.02 18.69 -1.09
C GLN A 340 1.80 18.90 0.40
N ALA A 341 1.06 17.99 1.03
CA ALA A 341 0.68 18.11 2.42
C ALA A 341 1.28 16.96 3.22
N ILE A 342 1.99 17.31 4.30
CA ILE A 342 2.41 16.36 5.32
C ILE A 342 1.14 15.84 5.99
N ASN A 343 0.87 14.54 5.83
CA ASN A 343 -0.43 13.95 6.11
C ASN A 343 -0.33 12.61 6.84
N PHE A 344 -1.39 12.29 7.57
CA PHE A 344 -1.57 11.04 8.28
C PHE A 344 -3.04 10.64 8.25
N VAL A 345 -3.38 9.41 8.62
CA VAL A 345 -4.75 8.89 8.61
C VAL A 345 -5.24 8.62 10.03
N VAL A 346 -6.49 8.98 10.31
CA VAL A 346 -7.22 8.58 11.51
C VAL A 346 -8.33 7.60 11.12
N ILE A 347 -8.35 6.45 11.78
CA ILE A 347 -9.39 5.43 11.62
C ILE A 347 -10.29 5.48 12.85
N ASP A 348 -11.62 5.54 12.66
CA ASP A 348 -12.58 5.29 13.72
C ASP A 348 -13.05 3.82 13.65
N THR A 349 -12.67 3.02 14.64
CA THR A 349 -12.98 1.59 14.70
C THR A 349 -14.41 1.28 15.13
N SER A 350 -15.19 2.29 15.51
CA SER A 350 -16.62 2.11 15.83
C SER A 350 -17.51 2.22 14.60
N THR A 351 -17.12 3.07 13.64
CA THR A 351 -17.82 3.31 12.39
C THR A 351 -17.12 2.70 11.18
N PHE A 352 -15.88 2.22 11.33
CA PHE A 352 -15.03 1.72 10.25
C PHE A 352 -14.83 2.76 9.16
N THR A 353 -14.56 4.01 9.54
CA THR A 353 -14.32 5.13 8.61
C THR A 353 -12.90 5.66 8.75
N THR A 354 -12.35 6.19 7.65
CA THR A 354 -11.05 6.84 7.62
C THR A 354 -11.19 8.35 7.40
N GLN A 355 -10.25 9.12 7.94
CA GLN A 355 -10.12 10.55 7.69
C GLN A 355 -8.65 10.86 7.47
N VAL A 356 -8.32 11.46 6.33
CA VAL A 356 -6.98 12.01 6.10
C VAL A 356 -6.87 13.35 6.83
N MET A 357 -5.78 13.51 7.57
CA MET A 357 -5.42 14.70 8.34
C MET A 357 -4.13 15.28 7.77
N VAL A 358 -3.92 16.58 7.91
CA VAL A 358 -2.68 17.25 7.50
C VAL A 358 -2.12 18.10 8.62
N ALA A 359 -0.78 18.12 8.71
CA ALA A 359 -0.01 19.06 9.49
C ALA A 359 0.31 20.28 8.61
N ALA A 360 -0.26 21.42 8.96
CA ALA A 360 -0.06 22.70 8.29
C ALA A 360 0.72 23.67 9.18
N ASP A 361 1.19 24.77 8.58
CA ASP A 361 1.84 25.88 9.28
C ASP A 361 3.04 25.43 10.15
N GLY A 362 3.89 24.54 9.62
CA GLY A 362 5.02 23.99 10.36
C GLY A 362 4.63 23.08 11.52
N GLY A 363 3.48 22.39 11.41
CA GLY A 363 2.94 21.51 12.46
C GLY A 363 2.07 22.20 13.51
N ALA A 364 1.96 23.53 13.48
CA ALA A 364 1.16 24.28 14.45
C ALA A 364 -0.36 24.07 14.30
N SER A 365 -0.81 23.53 13.16
CA SER A 365 -2.21 23.29 12.86
C SER A 365 -2.43 21.88 12.32
N ILE A 366 -3.35 21.15 12.93
CA ILE A 366 -3.79 19.82 12.46
C ILE A 366 -5.25 19.92 12.04
N GLN A 367 -5.51 19.61 10.77
CA GLN A 367 -6.83 19.78 10.16
C GLN A 367 -7.20 18.59 9.28
N THR A 368 -8.50 18.38 9.07
CA THR A 368 -9.01 17.42 8.11
C THR A 368 -8.63 17.84 6.69
N TYR A 369 -8.24 16.88 5.87
CA TYR A 369 -7.90 17.09 4.47
C TYR A 369 -8.79 16.25 3.56
N ASN A 370 -9.33 16.89 2.53
CA ASN A 370 -10.13 16.24 1.50
C ASN A 370 -9.19 15.72 0.42
N ALA A 371 -8.59 14.56 0.67
CA ALA A 371 -7.78 13.88 -0.32
C ALA A 371 -8.66 13.41 -1.50
N PRO A 372 -8.08 13.24 -2.70
CA PRO A 372 -8.79 12.64 -3.81
C PRO A 372 -9.15 11.17 -3.52
N THR A 373 -10.19 10.68 -4.21
CA THR A 373 -10.44 9.25 -4.36
C THR A 373 -9.69 8.71 -5.56
N THR A 374 -9.63 7.38 -5.68
CA THR A 374 -9.04 6.70 -6.83
C THR A 374 -9.94 5.59 -7.35
N PRO A 375 -10.01 5.32 -8.66
CA PRO A 375 -10.77 4.18 -9.16
C PRO A 375 -10.02 2.86 -8.90
N ILE A 376 -10.77 1.74 -8.91
CA ILE A 376 -10.18 0.39 -8.88
C ILE A 376 -9.67 -0.02 -10.26
N VAL A 377 -10.36 0.46 -11.31
CA VAL A 377 -10.05 0.18 -12.71
C VAL A 377 -9.81 1.49 -13.44
N GLU A 378 -8.55 1.74 -13.75
CA GLU A 378 -8.08 3.00 -14.34
C GLU A 378 -8.38 3.16 -15.83
N PHE A 379 -8.48 2.04 -16.56
CA PHE A 379 -8.66 2.06 -18.00
C PHE A 379 -9.91 1.29 -18.40
N GLY A 380 -10.82 1.99 -19.07
CA GLY A 380 -12.11 1.45 -19.48
C GLY A 380 -13.15 1.51 -18.35
N ALA A 381 -14.30 0.89 -18.58
CA ALA A 381 -15.31 0.74 -17.55
C ALA A 381 -15.01 -0.51 -16.70
N ASP A 382 -15.30 -0.44 -15.41
CA ASP A 382 -15.18 -1.58 -14.50
C ASP A 382 -16.39 -2.50 -14.66
N PHE A 383 -16.25 -3.61 -15.38
CA PHE A 383 -17.30 -4.65 -15.49
C PHE A 383 -17.10 -5.78 -14.47
N SER A 384 -16.45 -5.49 -13.34
CA SER A 384 -16.31 -6.43 -12.24
C SER A 384 -17.65 -6.76 -11.59
N SER A 385 -17.68 -7.94 -10.96
CA SER A 385 -18.69 -8.29 -9.97
C SER A 385 -18.03 -8.45 -8.60
N TYR A 386 -18.47 -7.66 -7.63
CA TYR A 386 -18.05 -7.68 -6.23
C TYR A 386 -19.13 -8.35 -5.39
N VAL A 387 -18.77 -9.43 -4.71
CA VAL A 387 -19.77 -10.30 -4.09
C VAL A 387 -19.45 -10.54 -2.63
N ILE A 388 -20.47 -10.41 -1.78
CA ILE A 388 -20.46 -10.87 -0.39
C ILE A 388 -21.37 -12.10 -0.32
N ILE A 389 -20.91 -13.17 0.30
CA ILE A 389 -21.74 -14.33 0.66
C ILE A 389 -21.76 -14.42 2.18
N GLN A 390 -22.92 -14.17 2.78
CA GLN A 390 -23.16 -14.29 4.22
C GLN A 390 -23.70 -15.68 4.55
N ASN A 391 -22.99 -16.42 5.39
CA ASN A 391 -23.45 -17.69 5.91
C ASN A 391 -24.32 -17.46 7.16
N SER A 392 -25.62 -17.28 6.97
CA SER A 392 -26.58 -17.15 8.08
C SER A 392 -26.96 -18.48 8.75
N GLY A 393 -26.39 -19.59 8.27
CA GLY A 393 -26.73 -20.94 8.69
C GLY A 393 -25.95 -21.42 9.92
N PRO A 394 -26.36 -22.56 10.50
CA PRO A 394 -25.74 -23.13 11.68
C PRO A 394 -24.44 -23.90 11.39
N ASP A 395 -24.20 -24.27 10.12
CA ASP A 395 -23.03 -25.06 9.71
C ASP A 395 -22.13 -24.25 8.77
N ASP A 396 -20.86 -24.58 8.77
CA ASP A 396 -19.90 -24.11 7.78
C ASP A 396 -20.36 -24.48 6.36
N MET A 397 -20.02 -23.61 5.42
CA MET A 397 -20.22 -23.82 3.99
C MET A 397 -18.87 -24.12 3.35
N THR A 398 -18.71 -25.30 2.73
CA THR A 398 -17.46 -25.70 2.06
C THR A 398 -17.60 -25.64 0.55
N LEU A 399 -16.64 -25.03 -0.13
CA LEU A 399 -16.61 -24.91 -1.58
C LEU A 399 -16.57 -26.30 -2.24
N THR A 400 -17.49 -26.59 -3.16
CA THR A 400 -17.62 -27.93 -3.76
C THR A 400 -16.53 -28.24 -4.79
N ALA A 401 -16.07 -27.22 -5.50
CA ALA A 401 -14.98 -27.29 -6.47
C ALA A 401 -14.42 -25.89 -6.74
N ALA A 402 -13.15 -25.78 -7.10
CA ALA A 402 -12.56 -24.52 -7.57
C ALA A 402 -13.26 -24.07 -8.87
N PRO A 403 -14.01 -22.94 -8.87
CA PRO A 403 -14.75 -22.55 -10.05
C PRO A 403 -13.87 -21.81 -11.04
N THR A 404 -14.13 -22.04 -12.33
CA THR A 404 -13.63 -21.18 -13.40
C THR A 404 -14.76 -20.25 -13.84
N PRO A 405 -14.58 -18.92 -13.87
CA PRO A 405 -15.59 -18.01 -14.40
C PRO A 405 -15.91 -18.34 -15.85
N SER A 406 -17.20 -18.25 -16.24
CA SER A 406 -17.61 -18.34 -17.63
C SER A 406 -17.08 -17.14 -18.44
N ARG A 407 -16.96 -15.97 -17.79
CA ARG A 407 -16.34 -14.76 -18.32
C ARG A 407 -15.56 -14.03 -17.22
N GLY A 408 -14.44 -13.44 -17.60
CA GLY A 408 -13.52 -12.76 -16.67
C GLY A 408 -12.58 -13.73 -15.97
N TYR A 409 -11.97 -13.26 -14.88
CA TYR A 409 -11.06 -14.02 -14.04
C TYR A 409 -11.26 -13.68 -12.56
N TRP A 410 -10.95 -14.62 -11.68
CA TRP A 410 -10.96 -14.36 -10.24
C TRP A 410 -9.77 -13.46 -9.89
N VAL A 411 -10.06 -12.31 -9.31
CA VAL A 411 -9.08 -11.52 -8.56
C VAL A 411 -9.01 -12.03 -7.13
N VAL A 412 -10.18 -12.23 -6.52
CA VAL A 412 -10.33 -12.91 -5.24
C VAL A 412 -11.28 -14.10 -5.44
N PRO A 413 -10.76 -15.34 -5.46
CA PRO A 413 -11.59 -16.52 -5.68
C PRO A 413 -12.48 -16.81 -4.46
N PRO A 414 -13.53 -17.63 -4.64
CA PRO A 414 -14.33 -18.08 -3.51
C PRO A 414 -13.48 -18.76 -2.43
N ALA A 415 -13.71 -18.38 -1.17
CA ALA A 415 -13.06 -19.00 -0.02
C ALA A 415 -13.37 -20.50 0.04
N GLN A 416 -12.40 -21.32 0.46
CA GLN A 416 -12.63 -22.76 0.58
C GLN A 416 -13.71 -23.09 1.63
N THR A 417 -13.86 -22.25 2.65
CA THR A 417 -14.89 -22.39 3.68
C THR A 417 -15.41 -21.02 4.11
N ILE A 418 -16.73 -20.92 4.32
CA ILE A 418 -17.39 -19.79 4.98
C ILE A 418 -17.92 -20.29 6.32
N PRO A 419 -17.35 -19.87 7.46
CA PRO A 419 -17.80 -20.33 8.77
C PRO A 419 -19.28 -20.05 9.04
N ALA A 420 -19.91 -20.85 9.90
CA ALA A 420 -21.25 -20.56 10.42
C ALA A 420 -21.31 -19.15 11.02
N GLY A 421 -22.27 -18.33 10.59
CA GLY A 421 -22.38 -16.92 10.99
C GLY A 421 -21.33 -15.98 10.36
N GLY A 422 -20.43 -16.49 9.53
CA GLY A 422 -19.38 -15.72 8.86
C GLY A 422 -19.79 -15.22 7.47
N SER A 423 -18.85 -14.58 6.78
CA SER A 423 -19.02 -14.12 5.40
C SER A 423 -17.72 -14.28 4.60
N ALA A 424 -17.85 -14.36 3.28
CA ALA A 424 -16.72 -14.26 2.36
C ALA A 424 -16.96 -13.16 1.33
N MET A 425 -15.89 -12.45 0.97
CA MET A 425 -15.85 -11.51 -0.13
C MET A 425 -15.19 -12.15 -1.34
N LEU A 426 -15.74 -11.90 -2.54
CA LEU A 426 -15.29 -12.46 -3.79
C LEU A 426 -15.23 -11.37 -4.85
N TRP A 427 -14.29 -11.49 -5.78
CA TRP A 427 -14.13 -10.54 -6.87
C TRP A 427 -13.76 -11.26 -8.17
N VAL A 428 -14.66 -11.15 -9.15
CA VAL A 428 -14.37 -11.46 -10.55
C VAL A 428 -14.23 -10.16 -11.33
N GLN A 429 -13.17 -10.06 -12.15
CA GLN A 429 -12.94 -8.92 -13.03
C GLN A 429 -12.96 -9.38 -14.49
N ASP A 430 -13.40 -8.49 -15.38
CA ASP A 430 -13.40 -8.73 -16.81
C ASP A 430 -11.98 -8.68 -17.38
N PHE A 431 -11.75 -9.45 -18.45
CA PHE A 431 -10.60 -9.20 -19.31
C PHE A 431 -10.89 -7.99 -20.19
N PRO A 432 -9.87 -7.18 -20.55
CA PRO A 432 -10.01 -6.15 -21.56
C PRO A 432 -10.70 -6.70 -22.82
N GLY A 433 -11.90 -6.20 -23.12
CA GLY A 433 -12.72 -6.73 -24.19
C GLY A 433 -14.23 -6.52 -24.00
N PRO A 434 -15.07 -7.15 -24.84
CA PRO A 434 -16.50 -6.84 -24.92
C PRO A 434 -17.40 -7.75 -24.07
N PHE A 435 -16.87 -8.54 -23.13
CA PHE A 435 -17.65 -9.61 -22.49
C PHE A 435 -18.08 -9.36 -21.04
N GLY A 436 -17.35 -8.57 -20.26
CA GLY A 436 -17.66 -8.35 -18.84
C GLY A 436 -17.37 -9.59 -18.00
N THR A 437 -18.15 -9.81 -16.94
CA THR A 437 -17.99 -10.95 -16.02
C THR A 437 -19.24 -11.83 -15.93
N ASP A 438 -19.04 -13.14 -15.75
CA ASP A 438 -20.07 -14.15 -15.44
C ASP A 438 -19.38 -15.27 -14.66
N ALA A 439 -19.80 -15.44 -13.40
CA ALA A 439 -19.19 -16.41 -12.51
C ALA A 439 -20.24 -17.09 -11.63
N THR A 440 -19.83 -18.23 -11.06
CA THR A 440 -20.63 -19.01 -10.13
C THR A 440 -19.74 -19.56 -9.03
N ALA A 441 -20.22 -19.52 -7.79
CA ALA A 441 -19.62 -20.20 -6.65
C ALA A 441 -20.64 -21.19 -6.06
N THR A 442 -20.21 -22.42 -5.77
CA THR A 442 -21.11 -23.45 -5.21
C THR A 442 -20.54 -24.02 -3.94
N TYR A 443 -21.34 -24.00 -2.88
CA TYR A 443 -20.98 -24.46 -1.56
C TYR A 443 -21.89 -25.59 -1.10
N GLN A 444 -21.36 -26.47 -0.27
CA GLN A 444 -22.09 -27.51 0.43
C GLN A 444 -22.19 -27.15 1.91
N SER A 445 -23.37 -27.30 2.48
CA SER A 445 -23.63 -27.23 3.92
C SER A 445 -24.38 -28.48 4.38
N ALA A 446 -24.20 -28.90 5.63
CA ALA A 446 -24.86 -30.09 6.16
C ALA A 446 -26.38 -29.90 6.26
N SER A 447 -26.84 -28.77 6.77
CA SER A 447 -28.27 -28.47 6.95
C SER A 447 -28.99 -28.03 5.68
N ARG A 448 -28.33 -27.30 4.78
CA ARG A 448 -28.97 -26.68 3.59
C ARG A 448 -28.68 -27.39 2.27
N GLY A 449 -27.82 -28.40 2.27
CA GLY A 449 -27.40 -29.04 1.03
C GLY A 449 -26.49 -28.14 0.20
N GLN A 450 -26.53 -28.33 -1.11
CA GLN A 450 -25.75 -27.56 -2.08
C GLN A 450 -26.43 -26.22 -2.39
N GLN A 451 -25.66 -25.14 -2.32
CA GLN A 451 -26.10 -23.77 -2.64
C GLN A 451 -25.20 -23.18 -3.73
N THR A 452 -25.81 -22.73 -4.82
CA THR A 452 -25.12 -22.16 -5.98
C THR A 452 -25.45 -20.67 -6.08
N PHE A 453 -24.43 -19.83 -6.16
CA PHE A 453 -24.51 -18.38 -6.27
C PHE A 453 -23.96 -17.97 -7.64
N ARG A 454 -24.82 -17.45 -8.53
CA ARG A 454 -24.44 -16.95 -9.86
C ARG A 454 -24.54 -15.42 -9.89
N PHE A 455 -23.61 -14.77 -10.56
CA PHE A 455 -23.59 -13.32 -10.74
C PHE A 455 -22.87 -12.94 -12.04
N GLU A 456 -23.39 -11.93 -12.73
CA GLU A 456 -22.85 -11.44 -13.99
C GLU A 456 -22.99 -9.92 -14.14
N CYS A 457 -21.95 -9.31 -14.71
CA CYS A 457 -21.84 -7.90 -15.08
C CYS A 457 -21.35 -7.83 -16.53
N PRO A 458 -22.24 -8.05 -17.52
CA PRO A 458 -21.87 -8.06 -18.94
C PRO A 458 -21.64 -6.65 -19.47
N THR A 459 -20.92 -6.50 -20.59
CA THR A 459 -20.77 -5.17 -21.24
C THR A 459 -21.97 -4.79 -22.12
N GLY A 460 -22.06 -3.51 -22.47
CA GLY A 460 -22.97 -3.03 -23.52
C GLY A 460 -24.42 -2.91 -23.06
N ILE A 461 -25.35 -3.44 -23.84
CA ILE A 461 -26.81 -3.32 -23.59
C ILE A 461 -27.38 -4.45 -22.73
N PHE A 462 -26.53 -5.39 -22.29
CA PHE A 462 -26.96 -6.53 -21.49
C PHE A 462 -27.10 -6.10 -20.03
N SER A 463 -28.10 -6.67 -19.34
CA SER A 463 -28.37 -6.35 -17.95
C SER A 463 -27.53 -7.21 -17.00
N ASN A 464 -27.13 -6.62 -15.87
CA ASN A 464 -26.60 -7.38 -14.75
C ASN A 464 -27.64 -8.41 -14.28
N ALA A 465 -27.17 -9.56 -13.78
CA ALA A 465 -28.04 -10.56 -13.18
C ALA A 465 -27.35 -11.34 -12.07
N CYS A 466 -28.16 -11.89 -11.15
CA CYS A 466 -27.69 -12.79 -10.12
C CYS A 466 -28.79 -13.78 -9.69
N SER A 467 -28.39 -14.91 -9.12
CA SER A 467 -29.31 -15.88 -8.52
C SER A 467 -28.58 -16.72 -7.46
N GLY A 468 -29.34 -17.35 -6.56
CA GLY A 468 -28.80 -18.15 -5.46
C GLY A 468 -29.10 -17.54 -4.09
N GLY A 469 -28.69 -18.27 -3.05
CA GLY A 469 -28.99 -17.93 -1.65
C GLY A 469 -30.47 -18.05 -1.29
N SER A 470 -30.77 -17.81 0.00
CA SER A 470 -32.13 -17.61 0.49
C SER A 470 -32.65 -16.19 0.20
N SER A 471 -31.74 -15.23 0.10
CA SER A 471 -32.02 -13.85 -0.34
C SER A 471 -30.77 -13.21 -0.93
N PHE A 472 -30.95 -12.08 -1.62
CA PHE A 472 -29.85 -11.24 -2.07
C PHE A 472 -30.26 -9.77 -2.13
N ARG A 473 -29.28 -8.87 -2.08
CA ARG A 473 -29.42 -7.46 -2.44
C ARG A 473 -28.38 -7.12 -3.48
N THR A 474 -28.69 -6.13 -4.32
CA THR A 474 -27.77 -5.68 -5.36
C THR A 474 -27.64 -4.16 -5.37
N LYS A 475 -26.50 -3.67 -5.83
CA LYS A 475 -26.28 -2.29 -6.27
C LYS A 475 -25.38 -2.31 -7.52
N SER A 476 -25.29 -1.19 -8.20
CA SER A 476 -24.41 -1.01 -9.36
C SER A 476 -23.86 0.41 -9.37
N ALA A 477 -22.63 0.57 -9.87
CA ALA A 477 -21.91 1.86 -9.88
C ALA A 477 -21.94 2.52 -8.49
N ASP A 478 -22.33 3.80 -8.42
CA ASP A 478 -22.53 4.63 -7.24
C ASP A 478 -23.95 4.49 -6.62
N GLY A 479 -24.78 3.60 -7.16
CA GLY A 479 -26.14 3.37 -6.69
C GLY A 479 -26.22 2.78 -5.28
N GLY A 480 -27.32 3.07 -4.59
CA GLY A 480 -27.62 2.47 -3.28
C GLY A 480 -28.06 1.00 -3.39
N TRP A 481 -27.93 0.27 -2.28
CA TRP A 481 -28.42 -1.11 -2.17
C TRP A 481 -29.93 -1.20 -2.33
N GLY A 482 -30.38 -1.97 -3.34
CA GLY A 482 -31.79 -2.24 -3.59
C GLY A 482 -32.48 -3.06 -2.50
N ALA A 483 -33.79 -3.21 -2.66
CA ALA A 483 -34.61 -4.09 -1.84
C ALA A 483 -34.19 -5.57 -2.01
N PRO A 484 -34.38 -6.43 -1.00
CA PRO A 484 -34.12 -7.86 -1.13
C PRO A 484 -34.84 -8.49 -2.34
N GLY A 485 -34.12 -9.30 -3.11
CA GLY A 485 -34.60 -9.95 -4.33
C GLY A 485 -34.64 -9.06 -5.58
N HIS A 486 -34.34 -7.76 -5.47
CA HIS A 486 -34.27 -6.84 -6.60
C HIS A 486 -32.86 -6.84 -7.23
N ILE A 487 -32.81 -6.84 -8.56
CA ILE A 487 -31.57 -6.80 -9.35
C ILE A 487 -31.37 -5.40 -9.93
N ALA A 488 -30.23 -4.77 -9.65
CA ALA A 488 -29.78 -3.55 -10.28
C ALA A 488 -29.31 -3.83 -11.72
N THR A 489 -30.23 -3.72 -12.69
CA THR A 489 -30.05 -4.22 -14.06
C THR A 489 -29.12 -3.39 -14.94
N GLY A 490 -28.73 -2.17 -14.53
CA GLY A 490 -27.85 -1.30 -15.30
C GLY A 490 -26.84 -0.58 -14.41
N GLY A 491 -25.73 -0.11 -15.00
CA GLY A 491 -24.60 0.47 -14.28
C GLY A 491 -23.55 -0.58 -13.93
N HIS A 492 -22.30 -0.14 -13.83
CA HIS A 492 -21.14 -0.99 -13.55
C HIS A 492 -20.18 -0.24 -12.63
N PRO A 493 -19.44 -0.91 -11.75
CA PRO A 493 -19.43 -2.37 -11.53
C PRO A 493 -20.69 -2.89 -10.83
N PHE A 494 -20.87 -4.22 -10.78
CA PHE A 494 -22.03 -4.87 -10.16
C PHE A 494 -21.68 -5.40 -8.78
N TYR A 495 -22.59 -5.22 -7.82
CA TYR A 495 -22.38 -5.65 -6.44
C TYR A 495 -23.53 -6.55 -6.01
N VAL A 496 -23.20 -7.66 -5.35
CA VAL A 496 -24.19 -8.61 -4.84
C VAL A 496 -23.87 -8.98 -3.41
N ASP A 497 -24.86 -8.87 -2.53
CA ASP A 497 -24.79 -9.35 -1.14
C ASP A 497 -25.79 -10.49 -1.00
N PHE A 498 -25.29 -11.72 -0.97
CA PHE A 498 -26.09 -12.92 -0.81
C PHE A 498 -26.23 -13.28 0.67
N THR A 499 -27.44 -13.68 1.06
CA THR A 499 -27.69 -14.40 2.30
C THR A 499 -27.90 -15.87 1.94
N ALA A 500 -26.99 -16.73 2.39
CA ALA A 500 -27.12 -18.18 2.26
C ALA A 500 -28.17 -18.72 3.24
#